data_AF-A0AAV3EYG6-F1
#
_entry.id   AF-A0AAV3EYG6-F1
#
_cell.length_a   1.000
_cell.length_b   1.000
_cell.length_c   1.000
_cell.angle_alpha   90.00
_cell.angle_beta   90.00
_cell.angle_gamma   90.00
#
_symmetry.space_group_name_H-M   'P 1'
#
loop_
_entity.id
_entity.type
_entity.pdbx_description
1 polymer ?
#
loop_
_entity_poly.entity_id
_entity_poly.type
_entity_poly.pdbx_seq_one_letter_code
_entity_poly.pdbx_strand_id
1 'polypeptide(L)'
;MMMRRLLHISIFIVSLFMMISCEKDSKNGNSDTRDFIVAYEEQSISYGEIVDKKELNVIFSEPAAEAGSIEMRVSEVNARYDVDYNTIPSAKAGILTIPFAKGDRKVNFVFNNLIYPYDRSDKTVQFDIVKVNYSIKEPKIQGYNVMVVSFDTAIGGVLTPPIGGPSQPKQVYVDLGGKAMYPVQRDSWDLAFYADKEFRVKLNGSIYMATSALSSTDIDKVRESDVTSLKTQVQIGTFDPANVAYIDAPIGDLTATAIKEVKLNADDNKVYLVNLGFKPGTSSVAAGSVNVTGDTRGWKKIRILRKDQGYLLQYADLNDSTHKEVYIEKKPAYNFVFFSFDTNKIVNVEPTKQKWDLNFTVFTNTVDQNGDPKGSYGYSDFIVNNRYAGVTAYKVTIPEKDKTMYKNFSLADVDKSALSLDLRTIGGTWRDVANDKKLFTNIFYVIKDSKGNYYKMRVLSFMNEKGERGYPRFEYSLLR
;
A
#
# COMPACT_ATOMS: atom_id res chain seq x y z
N MET A 1 51.04 10.85 -11.09
CA MET A 1 50.41 10.68 -12.42
C MET A 1 49.62 9.37 -12.38
N MET A 2 48.43 9.33 -13.00
CA MET A 2 47.42 8.24 -12.99
C MET A 2 46.49 8.13 -11.77
N MET A 3 45.38 8.89 -11.87
CA MET A 3 44.07 8.55 -11.31
C MET A 3 43.55 7.24 -11.94
N ARG A 4 43.23 6.23 -11.13
CA ARG A 4 42.35 5.12 -11.53
C ARG A 4 40.94 5.41 -11.03
N ARG A 5 40.04 5.77 -11.94
CA ARG A 5 38.59 5.81 -11.69
C ARG A 5 38.07 4.37 -11.65
N LEU A 6 37.53 3.95 -10.50
CA LEU A 6 36.75 2.72 -10.36
C LEU A 6 35.33 2.98 -10.88
N LEU A 7 35.03 2.45 -12.07
CA LEU A 7 33.69 2.42 -12.63
C LEU A 7 32.87 1.37 -11.85
N HIS A 8 31.88 1.80 -11.07
CA HIS A 8 30.89 0.90 -10.49
C HIS A 8 29.90 0.51 -11.60
N ILE A 9 30.04 -0.71 -12.12
CA ILE A 9 29.06 -1.32 -13.02
C ILE A 9 27.97 -1.92 -12.13
N SER A 10 26.84 -1.22 -12.00
CA SER A 10 25.61 -1.78 -11.43
C SER A 10 24.99 -2.71 -12.46
N ILE A 11 25.20 -4.02 -12.29
CA ILE A 11 24.54 -5.06 -13.08
C ILE A 11 23.09 -5.17 -12.58
N PHE A 12 22.15 -4.64 -13.36
CA PHE A 12 20.72 -4.86 -13.17
C PHE A 12 20.38 -6.23 -13.76
N ILE A 13 20.26 -7.26 -12.92
CA ILE A 13 19.80 -8.59 -13.34
C ILE A 13 18.28 -8.50 -13.50
N VAL A 14 17.83 -8.36 -14.75
CA VAL A 14 16.42 -8.50 -15.14
C VAL A 14 16.15 -9.99 -15.32
N SER A 15 15.42 -10.59 -14.38
CA SER A 15 14.98 -11.97 -14.43
C SER A 15 13.93 -12.14 -15.54
N LEU A 16 14.33 -12.74 -16.66
CA LEU A 16 13.46 -13.07 -17.78
C LEU A 16 12.66 -14.35 -17.47
N PHE A 17 11.33 -14.24 -17.45
CA PHE A 17 10.40 -15.37 -17.31
C PHE A 17 10.46 -16.27 -18.56
N MET A 18 10.70 -17.58 -18.36
CA MET A 18 10.37 -18.62 -19.34
C MET A 18 9.01 -19.22 -18.98
N MET A 19 8.05 -19.11 -19.88
CA MET A 19 6.85 -19.96 -19.92
C MET A 19 6.98 -20.87 -21.14
N ILE A 20 7.39 -22.13 -20.91
CA ILE A 20 7.17 -23.21 -21.87
C ILE A 20 5.89 -23.90 -21.41
N SER A 21 4.75 -23.54 -22.01
CA SER A 21 3.56 -24.38 -21.96
C SER A 21 3.62 -25.34 -23.15
N CYS A 22 4.00 -26.59 -22.89
CA CYS A 22 3.65 -27.69 -23.78
C CYS A 22 2.19 -28.06 -23.48
N GLU A 23 1.26 -27.54 -24.28
CA GLU A 23 -0.10 -28.07 -24.30
C GLU A 23 -0.11 -29.30 -25.22
N LYS A 24 -0.40 -30.47 -24.63
CA LYS A 24 -0.75 -31.67 -25.39
C LYS A 24 -2.12 -31.46 -26.03
N ASP A 25 -2.21 -31.77 -27.32
CA ASP A 25 -3.41 -31.73 -28.16
C ASP A 25 -4.67 -32.24 -27.46
N SER A 26 -5.67 -31.36 -27.31
CA SER A 26 -7.05 -31.78 -27.08
C SER A 26 -7.79 -31.76 -28.42
N LYS A 27 -8.16 -32.94 -28.89
CA LYS A 27 -9.02 -33.16 -30.05
C LYS A 27 -10.47 -32.85 -29.65
N ASN A 28 -10.88 -31.59 -29.74
CA ASN A 28 -12.29 -31.21 -29.83
C ASN A 28 -12.41 -30.06 -30.84
N GLY A 29 -13.12 -30.32 -31.94
CA GLY A 29 -13.24 -29.44 -33.09
C GLY A 29 -14.11 -28.20 -32.85
N ASN A 30 -13.69 -27.32 -31.95
CA ASN A 30 -14.09 -25.91 -31.96
C ASN A 30 -12.86 -25.10 -32.38
N SER A 31 -12.87 -24.55 -33.59
CA SER A 31 -11.82 -23.64 -34.05
C SER A 31 -12.01 -22.26 -33.39
N ASP A 32 -11.96 -22.19 -32.06
CA ASP A 32 -11.97 -20.91 -31.36
C ASP A 32 -10.60 -20.25 -31.55
N THR A 33 -10.47 -19.51 -32.65
CA THR A 33 -9.34 -18.60 -32.84
C THR A 33 -9.39 -17.56 -31.72
N ARG A 34 -8.58 -17.74 -30.66
CA ARG A 34 -8.50 -16.79 -29.52
C ARG A 34 -8.23 -15.38 -30.05
N ASP A 35 -8.96 -14.33 -29.71
CA ASP A 35 -8.72 -13.00 -30.28
C ASP A 35 -7.30 -12.44 -30.04
N PHE A 36 -6.79 -11.61 -30.96
CA PHE A 36 -5.56 -10.84 -30.74
C PHE A 36 -5.89 -9.59 -29.92
N ILE A 37 -5.61 -9.62 -28.61
CA ILE A 37 -6.00 -8.56 -27.69
C ILE A 37 -4.87 -7.52 -27.58
N VAL A 38 -5.25 -6.25 -27.65
CA VAL A 38 -4.34 -5.10 -27.54
C VAL A 38 -4.82 -4.17 -26.42
N ALA A 39 -3.92 -3.80 -25.51
CA ALA A 39 -4.17 -2.84 -24.43
C ALA A 39 -2.89 -2.15 -23.98
N TYR A 40 -3.01 -0.95 -23.40
CA TYR A 40 -1.91 -0.33 -22.67
C TYR A 40 -1.51 -1.18 -21.45
N GLU A 41 -0.22 -1.13 -21.12
CA GLU A 41 0.30 -1.71 -19.89
C GLU A 41 -0.21 -0.94 -18.65
N GLU A 42 -0.45 0.37 -18.80
CA GLU A 42 -0.90 1.28 -17.75
C GLU A 42 -1.99 2.24 -18.26
N GLN A 43 -2.90 2.69 -17.40
CA GLN A 43 -3.96 3.66 -17.77
C GLN A 43 -3.56 5.12 -17.59
N SER A 44 -2.56 5.40 -16.74
CA SER A 44 -2.11 6.77 -16.50
C SER A 44 -0.71 6.85 -15.92
N ILE A 45 -0.04 7.96 -16.16
CA ILE A 45 1.24 8.33 -15.56
C ILE A 45 1.16 9.78 -15.10
N SER A 46 1.80 10.07 -13.97
CA SER A 46 1.96 11.44 -13.50
C SER A 46 2.92 12.19 -14.41
N TYR A 47 2.46 13.27 -15.04
CA TYR A 47 3.29 14.16 -15.86
C TYR A 47 4.47 14.69 -15.04
N GLY A 48 4.24 15.01 -13.77
CA GLY A 48 5.26 15.51 -12.84
C GLY A 48 6.40 14.54 -12.51
N GLU A 49 6.30 13.27 -12.95
CA GLU A 49 7.39 12.28 -12.83
C GLU A 49 8.24 12.17 -14.10
N ILE A 50 7.81 12.79 -15.21
CA ILE A 50 8.52 12.75 -16.48
C ILE A 50 9.43 13.97 -16.57
N VAL A 51 10.72 13.81 -16.27
CA VAL A 51 11.69 14.93 -16.32
C VAL A 51 12.17 15.21 -17.75
N ASP A 52 12.48 14.16 -18.52
CA ASP A 52 12.94 14.26 -19.91
C ASP A 52 11.96 13.52 -20.82
N LYS A 53 11.86 12.20 -20.64
CA LYS A 53 10.97 11.35 -21.46
C LYS A 53 10.54 10.10 -20.72
N LYS A 54 9.48 9.47 -21.23
CA LYS A 54 8.93 8.22 -20.72
C LYS A 54 8.48 7.32 -21.87
N GLU A 55 8.85 6.05 -21.82
CA GLU A 55 8.31 5.03 -22.73
C GLU A 55 6.94 4.57 -22.23
N LEU A 56 5.95 4.57 -23.13
CA LEU A 56 4.59 4.14 -22.89
C LEU A 56 4.32 2.86 -23.70
N ASN A 57 3.98 1.77 -23.01
CA ASN A 57 3.87 0.44 -23.61
C ASN A 57 2.42 0.05 -23.93
N VAL A 58 2.26 -0.66 -25.05
CA VAL A 58 1.06 -1.41 -25.43
C VAL A 58 1.43 -2.88 -25.54
N ILE A 59 0.68 -3.75 -24.88
CA ILE A 59 0.94 -5.19 -24.78
C ILE A 59 -0.07 -5.99 -25.59
N PHE A 60 0.35 -7.17 -26.06
CA PHE A 60 -0.45 -8.10 -26.86
C PHE A 60 -0.71 -9.41 -26.08
N SER A 61 -1.88 -10.02 -26.29
CA SER A 61 -2.21 -11.33 -25.68
C SER A 61 -1.27 -12.46 -26.12
N GLU A 62 -0.71 -12.34 -27.32
CA GLU A 62 0.18 -13.31 -27.95
C GLU A 62 1.19 -12.59 -28.87
N PRO A 63 2.30 -13.23 -29.27
CA PRO A 63 3.20 -12.65 -30.26
C PRO A 63 2.47 -12.38 -31.58
N ALA A 64 2.69 -11.22 -32.17
CA ALA A 64 2.16 -10.89 -33.49
C ALA A 64 2.67 -11.88 -34.54
N ALA A 65 1.77 -12.48 -35.32
CA ALA A 65 2.10 -13.44 -36.37
C ALA A 65 2.65 -12.76 -37.64
N GLU A 66 2.33 -11.48 -37.84
CA GLU A 66 2.78 -10.62 -38.93
C GLU A 66 2.98 -9.18 -38.45
N ALA A 67 3.57 -8.33 -39.29
CA ALA A 67 3.69 -6.91 -39.01
C ALA A 67 2.32 -6.21 -39.12
N GLY A 68 2.17 -5.10 -38.40
CA GLY A 68 0.97 -4.28 -38.41
C GLY A 68 1.21 -2.93 -37.74
N SER A 69 0.13 -2.23 -37.38
CA SER A 69 0.26 -0.97 -36.64
C SER A 69 -0.92 -0.68 -35.72
N ILE A 70 -0.71 0.23 -34.77
CA ILE A 70 -1.71 0.73 -33.84
C ILE A 70 -1.87 2.22 -34.09
N GLU A 71 -3.11 2.67 -34.26
CA GLU A 71 -3.46 4.09 -34.35
C GLU A 71 -4.07 4.55 -33.02
N MET A 72 -3.53 5.64 -32.49
CA MET A 72 -3.97 6.24 -31.23
C MET A 72 -4.38 7.69 -31.47
N ARG A 73 -5.57 8.07 -31.02
CA ARG A 73 -5.98 9.47 -31.00
C ARG A 73 -5.36 10.17 -29.80
N VAL A 74 -4.74 11.31 -30.06
CA VAL A 74 -4.17 12.20 -29.06
C VAL A 74 -5.18 13.30 -28.75
N SER A 75 -5.54 13.47 -27.47
CA SER A 75 -6.44 14.53 -26.99
C SER A 75 -5.78 15.32 -25.86
N GLU A 76 -5.94 16.63 -25.84
CA GLU A 76 -5.21 17.54 -24.95
C GLU A 76 -6.17 18.41 -24.13
N VAL A 77 -5.82 18.66 -22.87
CA VAL A 77 -6.46 19.66 -22.00
C VAL A 77 -5.36 20.51 -21.39
N ASN A 78 -5.37 21.82 -21.67
CA ASN A 78 -4.33 22.80 -21.28
C ASN A 78 -2.88 22.44 -21.70
N ALA A 79 -2.74 21.41 -22.55
CA ALA A 79 -1.49 20.96 -23.15
C ALA A 79 -1.46 21.31 -24.65
N ARG A 80 -0.26 21.41 -25.22
CA ARG A 80 -0.02 21.68 -26.63
C ARG A 80 1.12 20.83 -27.19
N TYR A 81 0.85 20.05 -28.23
CA TYR A 81 1.84 19.25 -28.95
C TYR A 81 2.95 20.13 -29.54
N ASP A 82 4.21 19.65 -29.46
CA ASP A 82 5.46 20.32 -29.82
C ASP A 82 5.79 21.61 -29.04
N VAL A 83 4.96 21.98 -28.05
CA VAL A 83 5.25 23.08 -27.11
C VAL A 83 5.46 22.51 -25.71
N ASP A 84 4.50 21.74 -25.24
CA ASP A 84 4.51 21.16 -23.90
C ASP A 84 5.13 19.75 -23.90
N TYR A 85 4.80 18.98 -24.92
CA TYR A 85 5.26 17.60 -25.09
C TYR A 85 5.30 17.25 -26.58
N ASN A 86 5.99 16.18 -26.92
CA ASN A 86 5.78 15.49 -28.20
C ASN A 86 6.00 13.99 -28.05
N THR A 87 5.79 13.24 -29.13
CA THR A 87 5.97 11.79 -29.11
C THR A 87 6.95 11.30 -30.16
N ILE A 88 7.53 10.12 -29.93
CA ILE A 88 8.30 9.36 -30.92
C ILE A 88 7.66 7.97 -31.04
N PRO A 89 7.09 7.59 -32.22
CA PRO A 89 6.95 8.41 -33.43
C PRO A 89 6.10 9.68 -33.22
N SER A 90 6.26 10.68 -34.09
CA SER A 90 5.45 11.91 -34.02
C SER A 90 4.01 11.66 -34.48
N ALA A 91 3.05 12.24 -33.77
CA ALA A 91 1.65 12.20 -34.15
C ALA A 91 1.42 13.11 -35.37
N LYS A 92 0.59 12.66 -36.31
CA LYS A 92 0.19 13.42 -37.49
C LYS A 92 -1.32 13.62 -37.45
N ALA A 93 -1.77 14.88 -37.55
CA ALA A 93 -3.18 15.25 -37.47
C ALA A 93 -3.90 14.65 -36.22
N GLY A 94 -3.22 14.69 -35.06
CA GLY A 94 -3.75 14.15 -33.80
C GLY A 94 -3.77 12.62 -33.72
N ILE A 95 -3.22 11.89 -34.70
CA ILE A 95 -3.10 10.44 -34.68
C ILE A 95 -1.63 10.03 -34.56
N LEU A 96 -1.32 9.27 -33.51
CA LEU A 96 -0.05 8.58 -33.35
C LEU A 96 -0.16 7.17 -33.94
N THR A 97 0.76 6.81 -34.83
CA THR A 97 0.81 5.47 -35.44
C THR A 97 2.09 4.75 -35.02
N ILE A 98 1.94 3.59 -34.39
CA ILE A 98 3.06 2.77 -33.92
C ILE A 98 3.08 1.45 -34.69
N PRO A 99 4.15 1.15 -35.45
CA PRO A 99 4.30 -0.14 -36.11
C PRO A 99 4.68 -1.23 -35.11
N PHE A 100 4.23 -2.46 -35.36
CA PHE A 100 4.75 -3.67 -34.72
C PHE A 100 5.21 -4.67 -35.78
N ALA A 101 6.20 -5.49 -35.44
CA ALA A 101 6.74 -6.54 -36.28
C ALA A 101 6.24 -7.93 -35.86
N LYS A 102 6.42 -8.91 -36.75
CA LYS A 102 6.21 -10.31 -36.42
C LYS A 102 7.08 -10.72 -35.24
N GLY A 103 6.47 -11.38 -34.26
CA GLY A 103 7.10 -11.84 -33.02
C GLY A 103 6.97 -10.86 -31.85
N ASP A 104 6.58 -9.61 -32.10
CA ASP A 104 6.41 -8.63 -31.03
C ASP A 104 5.30 -9.05 -30.08
N ARG A 105 5.56 -8.93 -28.78
CA ARG A 105 4.55 -9.10 -27.71
C ARG A 105 4.11 -7.78 -27.11
N LYS A 106 4.79 -6.70 -27.48
CA LYS A 106 4.52 -5.33 -27.06
C LYS A 106 5.14 -4.35 -28.05
N VAL A 107 4.59 -3.15 -28.09
CA VAL A 107 5.21 -1.98 -28.70
C VAL A 107 5.25 -0.82 -27.72
N ASN A 108 6.06 0.18 -28.02
CA ASN A 108 6.14 1.39 -27.23
C ASN A 108 6.19 2.63 -28.12
N PHE A 109 5.84 3.76 -27.53
CA PHE A 109 6.20 5.08 -28.02
C PHE A 109 6.80 5.89 -26.88
N VAL A 110 7.62 6.88 -27.24
CA VAL A 110 8.21 7.80 -26.27
C VAL A 110 7.32 9.02 -26.15
N PHE A 111 7.01 9.43 -24.93
CA PHE A 111 6.49 10.75 -24.57
C PHE A 111 7.67 11.61 -24.11
N ASN A 112 7.98 12.70 -24.82
CA ASN A 112 8.99 13.66 -24.39
C ASN A 112 8.32 14.84 -23.69
N ASN A 113 8.86 15.21 -22.53
CA ASN A 113 8.50 16.41 -21.81
C ASN A 113 9.36 17.59 -22.31
N LEU A 114 8.72 18.65 -22.80
CA LEU A 114 9.40 19.85 -23.32
C LEU A 114 9.39 21.02 -22.33
N ILE A 115 8.74 20.84 -21.17
CA ILE A 115 8.52 21.90 -20.18
C ILE A 115 9.27 21.65 -18.88
N TYR A 116 10.34 20.86 -18.85
CA TYR A 116 11.16 20.75 -17.63
C TYR A 116 12.21 21.87 -17.55
N PRO A 117 12.33 22.61 -16.44
CA PRO A 117 11.50 22.55 -15.22
C PRO A 117 10.08 23.08 -15.43
N TYR A 118 9.09 22.41 -14.83
CA TYR A 118 7.66 22.59 -15.09
C TYR A 118 7.18 24.04 -15.02
N ASP A 119 6.50 24.50 -16.07
CA ASP A 119 5.91 25.85 -16.17
C ASP A 119 4.53 25.94 -15.48
N ARG A 120 3.75 24.86 -15.52
CA ARG A 120 2.42 24.71 -14.92
C ARG A 120 2.06 23.24 -14.70
N SER A 121 1.08 23.01 -13.83
CA SER A 121 0.65 21.68 -13.40
C SER A 121 -0.83 21.39 -13.69
N ASP A 122 -1.40 21.98 -14.73
CA ASP A 122 -2.82 21.84 -15.12
C ASP A 122 -3.00 21.09 -16.46
N LYS A 123 -1.92 20.46 -16.96
CA LYS A 123 -1.84 19.81 -18.27
C LYS A 123 -2.26 18.34 -18.21
N THR A 124 -3.04 17.93 -19.19
CA THR A 124 -3.46 16.54 -19.41
C THR A 124 -3.36 16.18 -20.89
N VAL A 125 -2.77 15.03 -21.18
CA VAL A 125 -2.66 14.43 -22.52
C VAL A 125 -3.24 13.02 -22.47
N GLN A 126 -4.13 12.68 -23.38
CA GLN A 126 -4.79 11.39 -23.48
C GLN A 126 -4.46 10.71 -24.81
N PHE A 127 -4.20 9.41 -24.77
CA PHE A 127 -3.96 8.55 -25.93
C PHE A 127 -5.00 7.42 -25.97
N ASP A 128 -5.96 7.50 -26.89
CA ASP A 128 -7.01 6.48 -27.08
C ASP A 128 -6.61 5.53 -28.20
N ILE A 129 -6.55 4.21 -27.94
CA ILE A 129 -6.40 3.22 -29.02
C ILE A 129 -7.70 3.22 -29.83
N VAL A 130 -7.63 3.72 -31.06
CA VAL A 130 -8.81 3.83 -31.94
C VAL A 130 -8.85 2.76 -33.01
N LYS A 131 -7.70 2.20 -33.39
CA LYS A 131 -7.61 1.16 -34.42
C LYS A 131 -6.35 0.31 -34.26
N VAL A 132 -6.48 -0.97 -34.55
CA VAL A 132 -5.35 -1.89 -34.72
C VAL A 132 -5.40 -2.40 -36.16
N ASN A 133 -4.40 -2.03 -36.96
CA ASN A 133 -4.26 -2.49 -38.33
C ASN A 133 -3.50 -3.83 -38.33
N TYR A 134 -4.26 -4.93 -38.31
CA TYR A 134 -3.74 -6.29 -38.30
C TYR A 134 -4.61 -7.17 -39.20
N SER A 135 -4.02 -7.71 -40.26
CA SER A 135 -4.77 -8.36 -41.36
C SER A 135 -4.99 -9.86 -41.16
N ILE A 136 -4.09 -10.53 -40.42
CA ILE A 136 -4.11 -11.99 -40.27
C ILE A 136 -5.14 -12.47 -39.25
N LYS A 137 -5.62 -11.58 -38.38
CA LYS A 137 -6.54 -11.91 -37.31
C LYS A 137 -7.30 -10.67 -36.86
N GLU A 138 -8.56 -10.85 -36.48
CA GLU A 138 -9.36 -9.75 -35.93
C GLU A 138 -8.77 -9.29 -34.58
N PRO A 139 -8.30 -8.04 -34.49
CA PRO A 139 -7.78 -7.52 -33.24
C PRO A 139 -8.94 -7.03 -32.36
N LYS A 140 -8.85 -7.28 -31.05
CA LYS A 140 -9.79 -6.73 -30.06
C LYS A 140 -9.07 -5.79 -29.11
N ILE A 141 -9.58 -4.58 -28.99
CA ILE A 141 -9.13 -3.64 -27.97
C ILE A 141 -9.87 -3.99 -26.67
N GLN A 142 -9.20 -4.69 -25.77
CA GLN A 142 -9.77 -5.16 -24.50
C GLN A 142 -8.76 -4.99 -23.37
N GLY A 143 -9.20 -4.41 -22.26
CA GLY A 143 -8.32 -3.97 -21.17
C GLY A 143 -8.23 -2.45 -21.15
N TYR A 144 -7.02 -1.92 -20.98
CA TYR A 144 -6.78 -0.48 -20.97
C TYR A 144 -6.68 0.06 -22.41
N ASN A 145 -7.74 0.70 -22.88
CA ASN A 145 -7.80 1.28 -24.22
C ASN A 145 -7.44 2.78 -24.24
N VAL A 146 -7.23 3.39 -23.07
CA VAL A 146 -6.89 4.80 -22.89
C VAL A 146 -5.69 4.90 -21.94
N MET A 147 -4.74 5.76 -22.29
CA MET A 147 -3.59 6.13 -21.47
C MET A 147 -3.59 7.65 -21.25
N VAL A 148 -3.50 8.11 -20.00
CA VAL A 148 -3.52 9.53 -19.64
C VAL A 148 -2.22 9.96 -18.97
N VAL A 149 -1.56 10.98 -19.52
CA VAL A 149 -0.41 11.66 -18.90
C VAL A 149 -0.91 13.00 -18.36
N SER A 150 -1.02 13.13 -17.03
CA SER A 150 -1.59 14.32 -16.39
C SER A 150 -0.84 14.70 -15.12
N PHE A 151 -0.89 15.99 -14.75
CA PHE A 151 -0.55 16.41 -13.38
C PHE A 151 -1.68 16.10 -12.37
N ASP A 152 -2.89 15.84 -12.89
CA ASP A 152 -4.03 15.39 -12.11
C ASP A 152 -3.82 13.96 -11.57
N THR A 153 -4.63 13.64 -10.57
CA THR A 153 -4.81 12.30 -10.00
C THR A 153 -4.83 11.20 -11.06
N ALA A 154 -4.01 10.17 -10.87
CA ALA A 154 -3.98 8.98 -11.72
C ALA A 154 -5.38 8.37 -11.89
N ILE A 155 -5.73 8.01 -13.12
CA ILE A 155 -7.07 7.48 -13.44
C ILE A 155 -7.25 6.03 -12.98
N GLY A 156 -6.19 5.37 -12.56
CA GLY A 156 -6.21 3.96 -12.17
C GLY A 156 -5.03 3.14 -12.69
N GLY A 157 -5.03 1.86 -12.31
CA GLY A 157 -4.09 0.85 -12.78
C GLY A 157 -4.04 -0.37 -11.87
N VAL A 158 -3.11 -1.28 -12.17
CA VAL A 158 -2.77 -2.41 -11.29
C VAL A 158 -1.51 -2.05 -10.49
N LEU A 159 -1.58 -2.19 -9.18
CA LEU A 159 -0.42 -2.04 -8.29
C LEU A 159 -0.11 -3.34 -7.58
N THR A 160 1.19 -3.56 -7.35
CA THR A 160 1.72 -4.75 -6.68
C THR A 160 2.56 -4.32 -5.46
N PRO A 161 1.93 -4.05 -4.30
CA PRO A 161 2.66 -3.64 -3.10
C PRO A 161 3.78 -4.65 -2.74
N PRO A 162 5.06 -4.22 -2.70
CA PRO A 162 6.18 -5.13 -2.50
C PRO A 162 6.35 -5.51 -1.02
N ILE A 163 5.40 -6.28 -0.49
CA ILE A 163 5.31 -6.68 0.92
C ILE A 163 6.48 -7.58 1.35
N GLY A 164 6.97 -8.43 0.44
CA GLY A 164 8.17 -9.26 0.66
C GLY A 164 7.90 -10.73 0.99
N GLY A 165 6.74 -11.26 0.57
CA GLY A 165 6.45 -12.70 0.65
C GLY A 165 5.86 -13.14 2.00
N PRO A 166 5.94 -14.44 2.34
CA PRO A 166 5.16 -15.02 3.43
C PRO A 166 5.46 -14.49 4.84
N SER A 167 6.63 -13.89 5.06
CA SER A 167 6.98 -13.22 6.32
C SER A 167 6.39 -11.81 6.45
N GLN A 168 5.90 -11.24 5.35
CA GLN A 168 5.34 -9.90 5.24
C GLN A 168 6.18 -8.85 5.99
N PRO A 169 7.49 -8.73 5.72
CA PRO A 169 8.39 -7.91 6.53
C PRO A 169 8.13 -6.41 6.39
N LYS A 170 7.36 -5.97 5.39
CA LYS A 170 7.14 -4.55 5.11
C LYS A 170 5.71 -4.11 5.35
N GLN A 171 5.58 -2.85 5.74
CA GLN A 171 4.39 -2.06 5.51
C GLN A 171 4.58 -1.28 4.21
N VAL A 172 3.59 -1.27 3.33
CA VAL A 172 3.66 -0.53 2.06
C VAL A 172 2.57 0.52 2.04
N TYR A 173 2.97 1.79 2.17
CA TYR A 173 2.08 2.93 2.00
C TYR A 173 1.87 3.18 0.50
N VAL A 174 0.62 3.36 0.08
CA VAL A 174 0.24 3.51 -1.32
C VAL A 174 -0.54 4.80 -1.51
N ASP A 175 -0.06 5.64 -2.42
CA ASP A 175 -0.75 6.83 -2.93
C ASP A 175 -1.52 6.42 -4.20
N LEU A 176 -2.85 6.41 -4.14
CA LEU A 176 -3.67 6.05 -5.31
C LEU A 176 -3.58 7.12 -6.38
N GLY A 177 -3.62 8.39 -5.98
CA GLY A 177 -3.57 9.50 -6.93
C GLY A 177 -2.20 9.67 -7.59
N GLY A 178 -1.13 9.40 -6.85
CA GLY A 178 0.24 9.48 -7.35
C GLY A 178 0.80 8.17 -7.91
N LYS A 179 0.09 7.04 -7.80
CA LYS A 179 0.62 5.68 -8.11
C LYS A 179 1.89 5.28 -7.34
N ALA A 180 2.25 6.03 -6.30
CA ALA A 180 3.48 5.82 -5.56
C ALA A 180 3.29 4.74 -4.48
N MET A 181 4.34 3.95 -4.27
CA MET A 181 4.41 2.96 -3.19
C MET A 181 5.67 3.18 -2.37
N TYR A 182 5.52 3.25 -1.05
CA TYR A 182 6.60 3.51 -0.11
C TYR A 182 6.74 2.31 0.84
N PRO A 183 7.61 1.33 0.52
CA PRO A 183 7.86 0.19 1.38
C PRO A 183 8.76 0.55 2.56
N VAL A 184 8.36 0.15 3.77
CA VAL A 184 9.15 0.33 5.00
C VAL A 184 9.16 -0.96 5.79
N GLN A 185 10.30 -1.31 6.40
CA GLN A 185 10.39 -2.48 7.27
C GLN A 185 9.47 -2.29 8.48
N ARG A 186 8.60 -3.26 8.75
CA ARG A 186 7.55 -3.08 9.76
C ARG A 186 8.07 -3.09 11.19
N ASP A 187 9.28 -3.58 11.43
CA ASP A 187 10.00 -3.53 12.71
C ASP A 187 10.99 -2.35 12.81
N SER A 188 11.01 -1.43 11.83
CA SER A 188 11.89 -0.25 11.88
C SER A 188 11.44 0.84 12.86
N TRP A 189 10.25 0.71 13.46
CA TRP A 189 9.68 1.68 14.39
C TRP A 189 8.83 0.98 15.46
N ASP A 190 8.60 1.68 16.58
CA ASP A 190 7.93 1.13 17.76
C ASP A 190 6.77 2.01 18.23
N LEU A 191 7.04 3.30 18.39
CA LEU A 191 6.07 4.29 18.88
C LEU A 191 5.84 5.35 17.82
N ALA A 192 4.57 5.70 17.59
CA ALA A 192 4.15 6.74 16.67
C ALA A 192 3.46 7.88 17.45
N PHE A 193 4.12 9.04 17.50
CA PHE A 193 3.69 10.23 18.24
C PHE A 193 2.84 11.11 17.33
N TYR A 194 1.58 11.35 17.72
CA TYR A 194 0.65 12.10 16.88
C TYR A 194 1.13 13.55 16.68
N ALA A 195 1.18 13.97 15.42
CA ALA A 195 1.85 15.19 15.00
C ALA A 195 0.92 16.42 14.95
N ASP A 196 -0.39 16.22 15.05
CA ASP A 196 -1.38 17.31 15.11
C ASP A 196 -1.61 17.77 16.57
N LYS A 197 -2.74 18.41 16.86
CA LYS A 197 -3.03 19.08 18.15
C LYS A 197 -2.98 18.17 19.37
N GLU A 198 -3.59 16.97 19.31
CA GLU A 198 -3.71 16.09 20.47
C GLU A 198 -2.37 15.46 20.88
N PHE A 199 -2.23 15.08 22.16
CA PHE A 199 -1.04 14.40 22.66
C PHE A 199 -1.29 12.90 22.84
N ARG A 200 -1.24 12.19 21.70
CA ARG A 200 -1.57 10.76 21.58
C ARG A 200 -0.39 9.99 21.01
N VAL A 201 -0.18 8.78 21.49
CA VAL A 201 0.91 7.91 21.05
C VAL A 201 0.34 6.54 20.73
N LYS A 202 0.72 6.00 19.58
CA LYS A 202 0.33 4.67 19.12
C LYS A 202 1.50 3.69 19.21
N LEU A 203 1.14 2.44 19.43
CA LEU A 203 2.02 1.29 19.33
C LEU A 203 2.14 0.83 17.88
N ASN A 204 3.25 0.17 17.57
CA ASN A 204 3.36 -0.57 16.33
C ASN A 204 2.61 -1.91 16.41
N GLY A 205 1.31 -1.86 16.08
CA GLY A 205 0.46 -3.04 15.99
C GLY A 205 0.90 -4.04 14.90
N SER A 206 1.72 -3.64 13.92
CA SER A 206 2.15 -4.57 12.86
C SER A 206 3.17 -5.61 13.33
N ILE A 207 3.83 -5.37 14.46
CA ILE A 207 4.78 -6.28 15.11
C ILE A 207 4.24 -6.81 16.45
N TYR A 208 2.95 -6.63 16.69
CA TYR A 208 2.24 -7.15 17.86
C TYR A 208 2.75 -6.60 19.20
N MET A 209 3.08 -5.31 19.23
CA MET A 209 3.33 -4.59 20.48
C MET A 209 2.06 -4.52 21.33
N ALA A 210 2.25 -4.51 22.65
CA ALA A 210 1.21 -4.31 23.65
C ALA A 210 1.77 -3.51 24.83
N THR A 211 0.91 -2.82 25.58
CA THR A 211 1.36 -2.03 26.74
C THR A 211 0.32 -1.99 27.85
N SER A 212 0.78 -1.80 29.09
CA SER A 212 -0.08 -1.58 30.25
C SER A 212 0.47 -0.44 31.10
N ALA A 213 -0.43 0.41 31.61
CA ALA A 213 -0.07 1.45 32.56
C ALA A 213 0.26 0.83 33.93
N LEU A 214 1.29 1.36 34.58
CA LEU A 214 1.65 1.01 35.95
C LEU A 214 1.10 2.07 36.91
N SER A 215 1.07 1.75 38.20
CA SER A 215 0.66 2.72 39.24
C SER A 215 1.68 3.85 39.41
N SER A 216 2.96 3.56 39.15
CA SER A 216 4.09 4.50 39.28
C SER A 216 4.08 5.61 38.22
N THR A 217 4.57 6.78 38.61
CA THR A 217 4.98 7.89 37.72
C THR A 217 6.50 8.05 37.67
N ASP A 218 7.23 7.29 38.48
CA ASP A 218 8.68 7.30 38.54
C ASP A 218 9.22 6.05 37.82
N ILE A 219 9.80 6.28 36.64
CA ILE A 219 10.33 5.21 35.77
C ILE A 219 11.57 4.54 36.39
N ASP A 220 12.35 5.27 37.17
CA ASP A 220 13.61 4.78 37.75
C ASP A 220 13.40 3.87 38.96
N LYS A 221 12.16 3.79 39.47
CA LYS A 221 11.75 2.85 40.54
C LYS A 221 11.21 1.52 40.04
N VAL A 222 10.71 1.44 38.80
CA VAL A 222 10.13 0.21 38.26
C VAL A 222 11.21 -0.83 37.98
N ARG A 223 11.01 -2.06 38.42
CA ARG A 223 11.88 -3.22 38.21
C ARG A 223 11.11 -4.38 37.58
N GLU A 224 11.85 -5.39 37.10
CA GLU A 224 11.24 -6.58 36.52
C GLU A 224 10.34 -7.34 37.50
N SER A 225 10.72 -7.39 38.78
CA SER A 225 9.91 -7.99 39.85
C SER A 225 8.49 -7.41 39.92
N ASP A 226 8.34 -6.12 39.63
CA ASP A 226 7.08 -5.38 39.79
C ASP A 226 6.06 -5.72 38.70
N VAL A 227 6.52 -6.30 37.58
CA VAL A 227 5.73 -6.50 36.36
C VAL A 227 5.63 -7.96 35.93
N THR A 228 6.19 -8.89 36.71
CA THR A 228 6.21 -10.33 36.40
C THR A 228 4.83 -10.88 36.03
N SER A 229 3.80 -10.55 36.80
CA SER A 229 2.42 -11.01 36.58
C SER A 229 1.74 -10.39 35.36
N LEU A 230 2.22 -9.24 34.88
CA LEU A 230 1.69 -8.57 33.70
C LEU A 230 2.27 -9.15 32.41
N LYS A 231 3.45 -9.76 32.45
CA LYS A 231 4.14 -10.22 31.22
C LYS A 231 3.34 -11.25 30.43
N THR A 232 2.52 -12.07 31.09
CA THR A 232 1.63 -13.06 30.42
C THR A 232 0.34 -12.45 29.90
N GLN A 233 -0.05 -11.27 30.39
CA GLN A 233 -1.30 -10.59 30.02
C GLN A 233 -1.09 -9.56 28.91
N VAL A 234 0.02 -8.80 28.99
CA VAL A 234 0.36 -7.70 28.08
C VAL A 234 0.97 -8.26 26.80
N GLN A 235 0.19 -9.05 26.07
CA GLN A 235 0.57 -9.74 24.84
C GLN A 235 -0.61 -9.81 23.88
N ILE A 236 -0.32 -10.06 22.60
CA ILE A 236 -1.34 -10.32 21.57
C ILE A 236 -1.66 -11.82 21.54
N GLY A 237 -2.92 -12.17 21.30
CA GLY A 237 -3.31 -13.57 21.10
C GLY A 237 -3.36 -14.40 22.38
N THR A 238 -3.70 -13.81 23.52
CA THR A 238 -3.85 -14.53 24.79
C THR A 238 -5.16 -15.34 24.87
N PHE A 239 -6.06 -15.18 23.89
CA PHE A 239 -7.41 -15.75 23.88
C PHE A 239 -8.27 -15.35 25.10
N ASP A 240 -7.93 -14.22 25.70
CA ASP A 240 -8.69 -13.56 26.76
C ASP A 240 -9.25 -12.23 26.23
N PRO A 241 -10.59 -12.03 26.20
CA PRO A 241 -11.21 -10.77 25.80
C PRO A 241 -10.68 -9.54 26.52
N ALA A 242 -10.23 -9.67 27.78
CA ALA A 242 -9.73 -8.55 28.56
C ALA A 242 -8.41 -7.99 28.00
N ASN A 243 -7.65 -8.77 27.23
CA ASN A 243 -6.35 -8.34 26.71
C ASN A 243 -6.44 -7.21 25.67
N VAL A 244 -7.65 -6.91 25.16
CA VAL A 244 -7.88 -5.75 24.27
C VAL A 244 -7.53 -4.43 24.94
N ALA A 245 -7.50 -4.38 26.27
CA ALA A 245 -7.08 -3.21 27.04
C ALA A 245 -5.60 -2.85 26.81
N TYR A 246 -4.79 -3.78 26.30
CA TYR A 246 -3.34 -3.60 26.12
C TYR A 246 -2.93 -3.22 24.70
N ILE A 247 -3.88 -3.01 23.79
CA ILE A 247 -3.64 -2.65 22.39
C ILE A 247 -4.30 -1.33 22.05
N ASP A 248 -3.83 -0.68 21.00
CA ASP A 248 -4.58 0.42 20.42
C ASP A 248 -5.86 -0.11 19.76
N ALA A 249 -6.98 0.61 19.92
CA ALA A 249 -8.25 0.22 19.33
C ALA A 249 -8.09 0.01 17.81
N PRO A 250 -8.39 -1.19 17.28
CA PRO A 250 -8.12 -1.53 15.88
C PRO A 250 -8.85 -0.64 14.85
N ILE A 251 -9.92 0.04 15.26
CA ILE A 251 -10.61 1.03 14.41
C ILE A 251 -9.72 2.24 14.10
N GLY A 252 -8.71 2.51 14.93
CA GLY A 252 -7.77 3.63 14.79
C GLY A 252 -8.17 4.92 15.50
N ASP A 253 -9.14 4.87 16.42
CA ASP A 253 -9.54 6.01 17.23
C ASP A 253 -8.43 6.38 18.21
N LEU A 254 -7.89 7.60 18.08
CA LEU A 254 -6.81 8.10 18.94
C LEU A 254 -7.23 8.26 20.40
N THR A 255 -8.54 8.36 20.67
CA THR A 255 -9.03 8.42 22.05
C THR A 255 -8.90 7.10 22.79
N ALA A 256 -8.85 5.99 22.03
CA ALA A 256 -8.84 4.61 22.50
C ALA A 256 -7.49 3.90 22.26
N THR A 257 -6.37 4.63 22.41
CA THR A 257 -5.02 4.07 22.47
C THR A 257 -4.74 3.41 23.83
N ALA A 258 -3.86 2.40 23.85
CA ALA A 258 -3.46 1.74 25.10
C ALA A 258 -2.64 2.67 26.00
N ILE A 259 -1.75 3.47 25.39
CA ILE A 259 -1.13 4.63 26.04
C ILE A 259 -2.19 5.73 26.11
N LYS A 260 -2.52 6.21 27.31
CA LYS A 260 -3.53 7.26 27.48
C LYS A 260 -3.01 8.59 26.95
N GLU A 261 -3.92 9.55 26.75
CA GLU A 261 -3.53 10.92 26.40
C GLU A 261 -2.46 11.43 27.37
N VAL A 262 -1.35 11.90 26.83
CA VAL A 262 -0.27 12.49 27.64
C VAL A 262 -0.81 13.79 28.20
N LYS A 263 -0.91 13.92 29.52
CA LYS A 263 -1.48 15.07 30.21
C LYS A 263 -0.47 16.20 30.38
N LEU A 264 -0.97 17.42 30.54
CA LEU A 264 -0.14 18.61 30.74
C LEU A 264 0.64 18.54 32.06
N ASN A 265 -0.03 18.14 33.13
CA ASN A 265 0.61 17.88 34.41
C ASN A 265 1.41 16.57 34.34
N ALA A 266 2.69 16.63 34.71
CA ALA A 266 3.59 15.49 34.64
C ALA A 266 3.15 14.32 35.54
N ASP A 267 2.59 14.61 36.71
CA ASP A 267 2.20 13.58 37.69
C ASP A 267 0.97 12.76 37.26
N ASP A 268 0.22 13.24 36.28
CA ASP A 268 -0.88 12.50 35.67
C ASP A 268 -0.40 11.52 34.59
N ASN A 269 0.90 11.54 34.23
CA ASN A 269 1.49 10.66 33.23
C ASN A 269 2.21 9.48 33.88
N LYS A 270 1.57 8.30 33.78
CA LYS A 270 2.07 7.03 34.33
C LYS A 270 3.24 6.46 33.56
N VAL A 271 4.01 5.61 34.24
CA VAL A 271 4.96 4.68 33.62
C VAL A 271 4.18 3.55 32.97
N TYR A 272 4.64 3.08 31.82
CA TYR A 272 4.06 1.98 31.08
C TYR A 272 5.06 0.83 30.96
N LEU A 273 4.57 -0.40 31.12
CA LEU A 273 5.24 -1.61 30.67
C LEU A 273 4.96 -1.79 29.18
N VAL A 274 5.98 -2.01 28.36
CA VAL A 274 5.84 -2.19 26.92
C VAL A 274 6.42 -3.53 26.51
N ASN A 275 5.58 -4.36 25.90
CA ASN A 275 6.00 -5.52 25.12
C ASN A 275 6.42 -5.02 23.73
N LEU A 276 7.68 -5.22 23.36
CA LEU A 276 8.23 -4.76 22.08
C LEU A 276 7.81 -5.64 20.89
N GLY A 277 6.99 -6.66 21.13
CA GLY A 277 6.46 -7.52 20.08
C GLY A 277 7.52 -8.46 19.51
N PHE A 278 7.45 -8.70 18.21
CA PHE A 278 8.27 -9.70 17.52
C PHE A 278 8.99 -9.11 16.31
N LYS A 279 10.15 -9.65 15.98
CA LYS A 279 10.75 -9.47 14.66
C LYS A 279 9.84 -10.08 13.58
N PRO A 280 9.94 -9.67 12.30
CA PRO A 280 9.33 -10.40 11.20
C PRO A 280 9.79 -11.87 11.21
N GLY A 281 8.89 -12.77 10.82
CA GLY A 281 9.20 -14.20 10.77
C GLY A 281 10.00 -14.59 9.52
N THR A 282 9.96 -15.88 9.18
CA THR A 282 10.75 -16.44 8.07
C THR A 282 9.90 -16.61 6.80
N SER A 283 10.53 -16.51 5.63
CA SER A 283 9.83 -16.72 4.35
C SER A 283 9.73 -18.20 3.94
N SER A 284 10.43 -19.10 4.63
CA SER A 284 10.44 -20.55 4.35
C SER A 284 9.24 -21.25 4.98
N VAL A 285 8.08 -21.11 4.35
CA VAL A 285 6.82 -21.76 4.77
C VAL A 285 6.15 -22.46 3.59
N ALA A 286 5.24 -23.38 3.88
CA ALA A 286 4.43 -24.04 2.86
C ALA A 286 3.57 -23.03 2.06
N ALA A 287 3.27 -23.35 0.80
CA ALA A 287 2.37 -22.56 -0.04
C ALA A 287 1.01 -22.33 0.64
N GLY A 288 0.46 -21.12 0.49
CA GLY A 288 -0.76 -20.69 1.15
C GLY A 288 -0.62 -20.35 2.64
N SER A 289 0.57 -20.50 3.24
CA SER A 289 0.84 -20.16 4.65
C SER A 289 1.65 -18.86 4.78
N VAL A 290 1.72 -18.35 6.00
CA VAL A 290 2.54 -17.19 6.38
C VAL A 290 3.27 -17.48 7.68
N ASN A 291 4.42 -16.84 7.89
CA ASN A 291 5.07 -16.79 9.19
C ASN A 291 5.47 -15.34 9.48
N VAL A 292 4.56 -14.61 10.12
CA VAL A 292 4.68 -13.17 10.34
C VAL A 292 5.32 -12.81 11.69
N THR A 293 5.80 -13.79 12.46
CA THR A 293 6.41 -13.55 13.78
C THR A 293 7.68 -14.37 13.93
N GLY A 294 8.78 -13.71 14.26
CA GLY A 294 10.06 -14.32 14.61
C GLY A 294 10.35 -14.18 16.10
N ASP A 295 11.60 -13.88 16.43
CA ASP A 295 12.06 -13.74 17.82
C ASP A 295 11.34 -12.60 18.56
N THR A 296 11.15 -12.80 19.87
CA THR A 296 10.64 -11.74 20.75
C THR A 296 11.64 -10.58 20.83
N ARG A 297 11.15 -9.34 20.85
CA ARG A 297 11.98 -8.13 20.98
C ARG A 297 12.16 -7.68 22.43
N GLY A 298 11.60 -8.42 23.38
CA GLY A 298 11.73 -8.14 24.82
C GLY A 298 10.80 -7.05 25.33
N TRP A 299 11.20 -6.43 26.44
CA TRP A 299 10.36 -5.52 27.22
C TRP A 299 11.09 -4.22 27.55
N LYS A 300 10.36 -3.11 27.61
CA LYS A 300 10.83 -1.82 28.09
C LYS A 300 9.87 -1.24 29.13
N LYS A 301 10.38 -0.32 29.95
CA LYS A 301 9.56 0.64 30.67
C LYS A 301 9.66 2.00 29.98
N ILE A 302 8.54 2.70 29.86
CA ILE A 302 8.49 4.05 29.27
C ILE A 302 7.66 5.00 30.13
N ARG A 303 7.93 6.29 30.03
CA ARG A 303 7.03 7.37 30.46
C ARG A 303 7.07 8.46 29.41
N ILE A 304 5.92 9.05 29.11
CA ILE A 304 5.83 10.11 28.10
C ILE A 304 5.28 11.35 28.77
N LEU A 305 5.93 12.48 28.53
CA LEU A 305 5.55 13.79 29.05
C LEU A 305 5.32 14.76 27.90
N ARG A 306 4.54 15.82 28.14
CA ARG A 306 4.54 16.98 27.24
C ARG A 306 5.78 17.82 27.51
N LYS A 307 6.43 18.29 26.45
CA LYS A 307 7.55 19.23 26.54
C LYS A 307 7.46 20.20 25.37
N ASP A 308 7.43 21.49 25.65
CA ASP A 308 7.23 22.54 24.65
C ASP A 308 5.98 22.24 23.77
N GLN A 309 6.15 22.22 22.44
CA GLN A 309 5.10 21.85 21.49
C GLN A 309 5.11 20.35 21.12
N GLY A 310 5.87 19.53 21.83
CA GLY A 310 6.12 18.12 21.51
C GLY A 310 6.08 17.20 22.73
N TYR A 311 6.74 16.05 22.59
CA TYR A 311 6.79 15.02 23.62
C TYR A 311 8.20 14.87 24.15
N LEU A 312 8.31 14.45 25.41
CA LEU A 312 9.53 13.90 25.98
C LEU A 312 9.29 12.42 26.28
N LEU A 313 9.97 11.54 25.54
CA LEU A 313 9.95 10.10 25.79
C LEU A 313 11.07 9.76 26.77
N GLN A 314 10.70 9.23 27.93
CA GLN A 314 11.60 8.57 28.87
C GLN A 314 11.50 7.06 28.66
N TYR A 315 12.62 6.35 28.59
CA TYR A 315 12.62 4.90 28.41
C TYR A 315 13.87 4.21 28.97
N ALA A 316 13.72 2.95 29.36
CA ALA A 316 14.78 2.16 29.97
C ALA A 316 14.50 0.65 29.86
N ASP A 317 15.53 -0.19 30.02
CA ASP A 317 15.30 -1.61 30.32
C ASP A 317 14.71 -1.77 31.72
N LEU A 318 13.99 -2.88 31.97
CA LEU A 318 13.21 -3.04 33.21
C LEU A 318 14.06 -2.92 34.47
N ASN A 319 15.30 -3.42 34.46
CA ASN A 319 16.19 -3.43 35.61
C ASN A 319 17.16 -2.24 35.67
N ASP A 320 17.15 -1.34 34.68
CA ASP A 320 17.97 -0.14 34.72
C ASP A 320 17.49 0.80 35.83
N SER A 321 18.43 1.41 36.54
CA SER A 321 18.17 2.37 37.62
C SER A 321 18.02 3.82 37.14
N THR A 322 18.29 4.08 35.86
CA THR A 322 18.16 5.40 35.23
C THR A 322 17.56 5.24 33.84
N HIS A 323 16.90 6.27 33.34
CA HIS A 323 16.29 6.28 32.01
C HIS A 323 17.06 7.15 31.02
N LYS A 324 16.78 6.91 29.74
CA LYS A 324 17.16 7.76 28.62
C LYS A 324 16.00 8.68 28.26
N GLU A 325 16.31 9.82 27.69
CA GLU A 325 15.32 10.78 27.20
C GLU A 325 15.51 11.11 25.73
N VAL A 326 14.39 11.26 25.01
CA VAL A 326 14.37 11.77 23.64
C VAL A 326 13.25 12.79 23.52
N TYR A 327 13.60 14.00 23.07
CA TYR A 327 12.62 15.00 22.67
C TYR A 327 12.08 14.69 21.28
N ILE A 328 10.76 14.75 21.13
CA ILE A 328 10.05 14.43 19.89
C ILE A 328 9.21 15.63 19.49
N GLU A 329 9.75 16.40 18.55
CA GLU A 329 9.07 17.52 17.93
C GLU A 329 7.93 17.04 17.04
N LYS A 330 6.76 17.69 17.14
CA LYS A 330 5.62 17.42 16.24
C LYS A 330 5.89 17.95 14.84
N LYS A 331 5.45 17.21 13.81
CA LYS A 331 5.61 17.58 12.39
C LYS A 331 4.25 17.64 11.67
N PRO A 332 3.56 18.79 11.59
CA PRO A 332 2.17 18.90 11.11
C PRO A 332 1.89 18.35 9.69
N ALA A 333 2.93 18.23 8.85
CA ALA A 333 2.85 17.65 7.51
C ALA A 333 2.64 16.12 7.50
N TYR A 334 2.86 15.45 8.63
CA TYR A 334 2.71 14.01 8.81
C TYR A 334 1.53 13.71 9.75
N ASN A 335 1.06 12.46 9.79
CA ASN A 335 0.12 12.04 10.84
C ASN A 335 0.90 11.80 12.13
N PHE A 336 2.08 11.19 12.03
CA PHE A 336 2.91 10.82 13.19
C PHE A 336 4.40 11.10 12.97
N VAL A 337 5.11 11.23 14.08
CA VAL A 337 6.57 11.16 14.17
C VAL A 337 6.94 9.86 14.87
N PHE A 338 7.87 9.09 14.30
CA PHE A 338 8.11 7.71 14.71
C PHE A 338 9.42 7.59 15.49
N PHE A 339 9.44 6.72 16.49
CA PHE A 339 10.62 6.39 17.29
C PHE A 339 10.90 4.88 17.24
N SER A 340 12.18 4.52 17.26
CA SER A 340 12.68 3.14 17.27
C SER A 340 13.55 2.88 18.50
N PHE A 341 13.25 1.84 19.27
CA PHE A 341 14.08 1.36 20.37
C PHE A 341 15.35 0.65 19.89
N ASP A 342 15.31 0.04 18.70
CA ASP A 342 16.47 -0.64 18.11
C ASP A 342 17.57 0.36 17.76
N THR A 343 17.19 1.50 17.18
CA THR A 343 18.13 2.55 16.79
C THR A 343 18.28 3.67 17.81
N ASN A 344 17.39 3.72 18.82
CA ASN A 344 17.27 4.80 19.79
C ASN A 344 17.08 6.19 19.14
N LYS A 345 16.37 6.25 18.01
CA LYS A 345 16.26 7.45 17.17
C LYS A 345 14.84 7.64 16.64
N ILE A 346 14.56 8.90 16.26
CA ILE A 346 13.43 9.24 15.40
C ILE A 346 13.72 8.70 13.99
N VAL A 347 12.72 8.07 13.38
CA VAL A 347 12.82 7.41 12.07
C VAL A 347 11.73 7.89 11.11
N ASN A 348 11.98 7.79 9.80
CA ASN A 348 11.00 8.10 8.77
C ASN A 348 10.27 6.82 8.36
N VAL A 349 8.93 6.83 8.42
CA VAL A 349 8.10 5.65 8.17
C VAL A 349 7.02 5.98 7.14
N GLU A 350 5.97 6.70 7.51
CA GLU A 350 4.97 7.13 6.53
C GLU A 350 5.48 8.34 5.71
N PRO A 351 5.08 8.48 4.43
CA PRO A 351 5.21 9.75 3.73
C PRO A 351 4.28 10.80 4.34
N THR A 352 4.39 12.07 3.92
CA THR A 352 3.48 13.14 4.39
C THR A 352 2.02 12.73 4.26
N LYS A 353 1.15 13.19 5.15
CA LYS A 353 -0.21 12.65 5.32
C LYS A 353 -1.12 12.71 4.08
N GLN A 354 -0.79 13.55 3.09
CA GLN A 354 -1.52 13.65 1.81
C GLN A 354 -0.93 12.81 0.65
N LYS A 355 0.14 12.04 0.91
CA LYS A 355 0.88 11.24 -0.08
C LYS A 355 0.74 9.73 0.15
N TRP A 356 -0.34 9.32 0.81
CA TRP A 356 -0.73 7.91 0.91
C TRP A 356 -2.19 7.80 1.35
N ASP A 357 -2.86 6.77 0.84
CA ASP A 357 -4.27 6.49 1.10
C ASP A 357 -4.47 5.12 1.74
N LEU A 358 -3.65 4.14 1.35
CA LEU A 358 -3.71 2.77 1.83
C LEU A 358 -2.37 2.34 2.42
N ASN A 359 -2.40 1.43 3.39
CA ASN A 359 -1.22 0.74 3.88
C ASN A 359 -1.46 -0.77 3.92
N PHE A 360 -0.67 -1.51 3.16
CA PHE A 360 -0.67 -2.97 3.15
C PHE A 360 0.30 -3.46 4.21
N THR A 361 -0.18 -4.29 5.15
CA THR A 361 0.60 -4.65 6.35
C THR A 361 0.05 -5.91 7.04
N VAL A 362 0.83 -6.39 8.01
CA VAL A 362 0.33 -7.20 9.13
C VAL A 362 -0.31 -6.26 10.17
N PHE A 363 -1.33 -6.72 10.88
CA PHE A 363 -2.15 -5.85 11.74
C PHE A 363 -2.66 -6.56 13.00
N THR A 364 -2.62 -5.89 14.15
CA THR A 364 -3.33 -6.32 15.36
C THR A 364 -4.79 -5.90 15.28
N ASN A 365 -5.72 -6.85 15.36
CA ASN A 365 -7.16 -6.60 15.44
C ASN A 365 -7.77 -7.36 16.62
N THR A 366 -9.09 -7.36 16.75
CA THR A 366 -9.83 -8.26 17.63
C THR A 366 -10.39 -9.43 16.84
N VAL A 367 -10.57 -10.58 17.50
CA VAL A 367 -11.22 -11.77 16.93
C VAL A 367 -12.34 -12.26 17.85
N ASP A 368 -13.36 -12.86 17.25
CA ASP A 368 -14.41 -13.61 17.95
C ASP A 368 -14.49 -15.04 17.37
N GLN A 369 -15.11 -15.94 18.13
CA GLN A 369 -15.47 -17.28 17.68
C GLN A 369 -16.98 -17.45 17.84
N ASN A 370 -17.71 -17.48 16.73
CA ASN A 370 -19.17 -17.56 16.71
C ASN A 370 -19.86 -16.46 17.53
N GLY A 371 -19.31 -15.23 17.47
CA GLY A 371 -19.83 -14.09 18.22
C GLY A 371 -19.33 -13.99 19.68
N ASP A 372 -18.56 -14.97 20.17
CA ASP A 372 -17.89 -14.89 21.47
C ASP A 372 -16.50 -14.24 21.32
N PRO A 373 -16.26 -13.02 21.85
CA PRO A 373 -14.97 -12.35 21.74
C PRO A 373 -13.84 -13.22 22.30
N LYS A 374 -12.66 -13.18 21.67
CA LYS A 374 -11.43 -13.87 22.14
C LYS A 374 -10.24 -12.91 22.31
N GLY A 375 -10.51 -11.62 22.32
CA GLY A 375 -9.50 -10.59 22.54
C GLY A 375 -8.75 -10.20 21.27
N SER A 376 -7.51 -9.74 21.43
CA SER A 376 -6.64 -9.30 20.35
C SER A 376 -5.99 -10.47 19.60
N TYR A 377 -5.81 -10.31 18.29
CA TYR A 377 -5.26 -11.32 17.40
C TYR A 377 -4.49 -10.68 16.24
N GLY A 378 -3.51 -11.40 15.72
CA GLY A 378 -2.66 -10.96 14.61
C GLY A 378 -3.23 -11.37 13.24
N TYR A 379 -3.38 -10.40 12.34
CA TYR A 379 -3.89 -10.59 10.98
C TYR A 379 -2.77 -10.34 9.95
N SER A 380 -2.56 -11.31 9.07
CA SER A 380 -1.78 -11.16 7.83
C SER A 380 -2.67 -10.64 6.69
N ASP A 381 -2.05 -10.18 5.60
CA ASP A 381 -2.77 -9.69 4.40
C ASP A 381 -3.87 -8.68 4.75
N PHE A 382 -3.48 -7.58 5.39
CA PHE A 382 -4.40 -6.56 5.87
C PHE A 382 -4.17 -5.23 5.14
N ILE A 383 -5.25 -4.51 4.85
CA ILE A 383 -5.21 -3.21 4.18
C ILE A 383 -5.90 -2.20 5.08
N VAL A 384 -5.17 -1.18 5.52
CA VAL A 384 -5.74 -0.06 6.28
C VAL A 384 -5.78 1.21 5.43
N ASN A 385 -6.80 2.04 5.63
CA ASN A 385 -6.90 3.38 5.01
C ASN A 385 -6.27 4.46 5.90
N ASN A 386 -5.78 5.54 5.30
CA ASN A 386 -5.21 6.69 6.02
C ASN A 386 -6.30 7.56 6.68
N ARG A 387 -6.95 7.05 7.72
CA ARG A 387 -8.04 7.76 8.40
C ARG A 387 -7.61 9.12 8.98
N TYR A 388 -6.33 9.27 9.33
CA TYR A 388 -5.80 10.47 9.98
C TYR A 388 -5.65 11.63 9.00
N ALA A 389 -5.54 11.34 7.70
CA ALA A 389 -5.68 12.32 6.62
C ALA A 389 -7.11 12.44 6.09
N GLY A 390 -8.08 11.77 6.71
CA GLY A 390 -9.49 11.81 6.30
C GLY A 390 -9.87 10.82 5.18
N VAL A 391 -9.01 9.84 4.87
CA VAL A 391 -9.35 8.81 3.88
C VAL A 391 -10.44 7.91 4.43
N THR A 392 -11.55 7.83 3.69
CA THR A 392 -12.72 7.01 4.03
C THR A 392 -12.96 5.95 2.98
N ALA A 393 -13.56 4.82 3.36
CA ALA A 393 -13.91 3.78 2.41
C ALA A 393 -15.24 3.13 2.75
N TYR A 394 -15.79 2.33 1.82
CA TYR A 394 -16.83 1.35 2.09
C TYR A 394 -16.75 0.17 1.12
N LYS A 395 -17.32 -0.96 1.54
CA LYS A 395 -17.37 -2.19 0.74
C LYS A 395 -18.65 -2.23 -0.08
N VAL A 396 -18.53 -2.61 -1.35
CA VAL A 396 -19.65 -2.90 -2.26
C VAL A 396 -19.66 -4.39 -2.56
N THR A 397 -20.84 -5.01 -2.46
CA THR A 397 -21.06 -6.39 -2.90
C THR A 397 -21.71 -6.39 -4.27
N ILE A 398 -21.09 -7.08 -5.22
CA ILE A 398 -21.58 -7.29 -6.57
C ILE A 398 -22.68 -8.35 -6.54
N PRO A 399 -23.91 -8.03 -6.99
CA PRO A 399 -24.97 -9.02 -7.13
C PRO A 399 -24.58 -10.12 -8.13
N GLU A 400 -24.93 -11.37 -7.86
CA GLU A 400 -24.56 -12.52 -8.70
C GLU A 400 -24.99 -12.36 -10.17
N LYS A 401 -26.13 -11.69 -10.39
CA LYS A 401 -26.72 -11.45 -11.72
C LYS A 401 -26.07 -10.27 -12.47
N ASP A 402 -25.29 -9.42 -11.82
CA ASP A 402 -24.64 -8.25 -12.44
C ASP A 402 -23.12 -8.30 -12.32
N LYS A 403 -22.52 -9.17 -13.14
CA LYS A 403 -21.05 -9.27 -13.25
C LYS A 403 -20.40 -8.03 -13.88
N THR A 404 -21.20 -7.10 -14.41
CA THR A 404 -20.71 -5.88 -15.06
C THR A 404 -20.63 -4.69 -14.12
N MET A 405 -21.21 -4.80 -12.91
CA MET A 405 -21.29 -3.72 -11.92
C MET A 405 -19.94 -3.03 -11.70
N TYR A 406 -18.87 -3.78 -11.42
CA TYR A 406 -17.55 -3.18 -11.19
C TYR A 406 -17.07 -2.33 -12.36
N LYS A 407 -17.27 -2.81 -13.60
CA LYS A 407 -16.87 -2.10 -14.82
C LYS A 407 -17.66 -0.80 -14.97
N ASN A 408 -18.98 -0.88 -14.77
CA ASN A 408 -19.90 0.23 -15.03
C ASN A 408 -20.02 1.23 -13.86
N PHE A 409 -19.55 0.88 -12.66
CA PHE A 409 -19.63 1.73 -11.47
C PHE A 409 -18.89 3.06 -11.69
N SER A 410 -19.59 4.16 -11.45
CA SER A 410 -19.19 5.54 -11.72
C SER A 410 -19.28 6.42 -10.45
N LEU A 411 -18.93 7.71 -10.56
CA LEU A 411 -19.07 8.63 -9.43
C LEU A 411 -20.54 8.83 -9.01
N ALA A 412 -21.48 8.73 -9.95
CA ALA A 412 -22.91 8.88 -9.68
C ALA A 412 -23.49 7.76 -8.78
N ASP A 413 -22.84 6.59 -8.78
CA ASP A 413 -23.27 5.41 -8.00
C ASP A 413 -22.75 5.44 -6.55
N VAL A 414 -21.92 6.43 -6.20
CA VAL A 414 -21.30 6.51 -4.87
C VAL A 414 -22.32 6.84 -3.80
N ASP A 415 -22.50 5.93 -2.85
CA ASP A 415 -23.22 6.19 -1.61
C ASP A 415 -22.29 6.87 -0.60
N LYS A 416 -22.39 8.19 -0.52
CA LYS A 416 -21.60 9.00 0.41
C LYS A 416 -21.94 8.70 1.87
N SER A 417 -23.12 8.17 2.18
CA SER A 417 -23.53 7.85 3.56
C SER A 417 -22.84 6.58 4.09
N ALA A 418 -22.37 5.70 3.19
CA ALA A 418 -21.65 4.48 3.55
C ALA A 418 -20.17 4.71 3.89
N LEU A 419 -19.60 5.89 3.56
CA LEU A 419 -18.19 6.20 3.79
C LEU A 419 -17.83 6.14 5.29
N SER A 420 -16.83 5.32 5.63
CA SER A 420 -16.38 5.11 7.00
C SER A 420 -14.90 5.48 7.19
N LEU A 421 -14.58 6.02 8.37
CA LEU A 421 -13.23 6.30 8.86
C LEU A 421 -12.60 5.11 9.61
N ASP A 422 -13.30 3.98 9.77
CA ASP A 422 -12.73 2.79 10.40
C ASP A 422 -11.53 2.30 9.57
N LEU A 423 -10.34 2.21 10.20
CA LEU A 423 -9.11 1.71 9.55
C LEU A 423 -9.29 0.35 8.89
N ARG A 424 -10.26 -0.44 9.36
CA ARG A 424 -10.48 -1.84 8.98
C ARG A 424 -11.53 -2.01 7.90
N THR A 425 -12.13 -0.92 7.39
CA THR A 425 -13.23 -1.02 6.41
C THR A 425 -12.86 -1.90 5.22
N ILE A 426 -11.64 -1.79 4.72
CA ILE A 426 -11.08 -2.78 3.78
C ILE A 426 -10.56 -3.97 4.59
N GLY A 427 -9.54 -3.73 5.42
CA GLY A 427 -9.00 -4.68 6.38
C GLY A 427 -8.66 -6.03 5.75
N GLY A 428 -9.23 -7.08 6.34
CA GLY A 428 -9.15 -8.45 5.82
C GLY A 428 -10.43 -8.92 5.12
N THR A 429 -11.34 -8.02 4.78
CA THR A 429 -12.70 -8.41 4.32
C THR A 429 -12.73 -8.89 2.87
N TRP A 430 -11.59 -8.90 2.18
CA TRP A 430 -11.47 -9.26 0.76
C TRP A 430 -11.03 -10.69 0.46
N ARG A 431 -10.72 -11.46 1.51
CA ARG A 431 -10.19 -12.81 1.42
C ARG A 431 -10.61 -13.68 2.60
N ASP A 432 -10.70 -14.97 2.33
CA ASP A 432 -10.64 -16.02 3.34
C ASP A 432 -9.21 -16.58 3.37
N VAL A 433 -8.60 -16.62 4.55
CA VAL A 433 -7.26 -17.19 4.77
C VAL A 433 -7.28 -18.39 5.72
N ALA A 434 -8.43 -18.69 6.32
CA ALA A 434 -8.60 -19.75 7.30
C ALA A 434 -9.07 -21.04 6.63
N ASN A 435 -10.05 -20.96 5.73
CA ASN A 435 -10.62 -22.13 5.08
C ASN A 435 -10.09 -22.26 3.64
N ASP A 436 -10.76 -21.63 2.69
CA ASP A 436 -10.53 -21.89 1.26
C ASP A 436 -9.30 -21.17 0.71
N LYS A 437 -8.65 -20.30 1.51
CA LYS A 437 -7.48 -19.52 1.14
C LYS A 437 -7.67 -18.78 -0.20
N LYS A 438 -8.82 -18.13 -0.36
CA LYS A 438 -9.30 -17.54 -1.62
C LYS A 438 -9.66 -16.06 -1.47
N LEU A 439 -9.69 -15.39 -2.62
CA LEU A 439 -10.30 -14.06 -2.76
C LEU A 439 -11.82 -14.15 -2.82
N PHE A 440 -12.50 -13.14 -2.27
CA PHE A 440 -13.91 -12.91 -2.58
C PHE A 440 -13.99 -12.12 -3.89
N THR A 441 -14.58 -12.73 -4.93
CA THR A 441 -14.63 -12.16 -6.29
C THR A 441 -15.84 -11.26 -6.52
N ASN A 442 -16.81 -11.26 -5.61
CA ASN A 442 -18.06 -10.52 -5.70
C ASN A 442 -18.03 -9.22 -4.88
N ILE A 443 -16.86 -8.63 -4.64
CA ILE A 443 -16.73 -7.41 -3.85
C ILE A 443 -15.71 -6.45 -4.48
N PHE A 444 -15.90 -5.17 -4.19
CA PHE A 444 -14.91 -4.13 -4.38
C PHE A 444 -15.12 -3.04 -3.31
N TYR A 445 -14.25 -2.04 -3.29
CA TYR A 445 -14.30 -0.95 -2.33
C TYR A 445 -14.39 0.38 -3.07
N VAL A 446 -15.16 1.29 -2.51
CA VAL A 446 -15.09 2.71 -2.85
C VAL A 446 -14.24 3.40 -1.81
N ILE A 447 -13.27 4.20 -2.25
CA ILE A 447 -12.31 4.91 -1.40
C ILE A 447 -12.39 6.39 -1.75
N LYS A 448 -12.53 7.25 -0.76
CA LYS A 448 -12.38 8.71 -0.91
C LYS A 448 -11.06 9.12 -0.28
N ASP A 449 -10.14 9.67 -1.08
CA ASP A 449 -8.84 10.14 -0.60
C ASP A 449 -8.92 11.47 0.16
N SER A 450 -7.77 11.90 0.71
CA SER A 450 -7.64 13.17 1.45
C SER A 450 -7.82 14.42 0.58
N LYS A 451 -7.79 14.27 -0.75
CA LYS A 451 -7.96 15.36 -1.73
C LYS A 451 -9.39 15.43 -2.27
N GLY A 452 -10.26 14.50 -1.87
CA GLY A 452 -11.66 14.44 -2.28
C GLY A 452 -11.93 13.63 -3.55
N ASN A 453 -10.93 12.94 -4.10
CA ASN A 453 -11.12 12.03 -5.22
C ASN A 453 -11.74 10.72 -4.74
N TYR A 454 -12.53 10.09 -5.61
CA TYR A 454 -13.16 8.81 -5.35
C TYR A 454 -12.57 7.74 -6.26
N TYR A 455 -12.30 6.55 -5.72
CA TYR A 455 -11.78 5.42 -6.47
C TYR A 455 -12.63 4.19 -6.21
N LYS A 456 -12.76 3.31 -7.22
CA LYS A 456 -13.14 1.91 -7.01
C LYS A 456 -11.88 1.05 -7.00
N MET A 457 -11.78 0.08 -6.09
CA MET A 457 -10.62 -0.78 -5.93
C MET A 457 -11.03 -2.22 -5.61
N ARG A 458 -10.38 -3.22 -6.23
CA ARG A 458 -10.53 -4.63 -5.84
C ARG A 458 -9.19 -5.36 -5.89
N VAL A 459 -9.03 -6.34 -5.01
CA VAL A 459 -7.81 -7.16 -4.92
C VAL A 459 -7.88 -8.28 -5.97
N LEU A 460 -6.78 -8.46 -6.70
CA LEU A 460 -6.63 -9.43 -7.79
C LEU A 460 -5.84 -10.67 -7.37
N SER A 461 -4.91 -10.52 -6.43
CA SER A 461 -4.16 -11.64 -5.84
C SER A 461 -3.59 -11.23 -4.48
N PHE A 462 -3.29 -12.23 -3.66
CA PHE A 462 -2.42 -12.10 -2.48
C PHE A 462 -1.31 -13.15 -2.46
N MET A 463 -1.25 -13.96 -3.52
CA MET A 463 -0.24 -14.98 -3.75
C MET A 463 0.51 -14.76 -5.06
N ASN A 464 1.73 -15.29 -5.16
CA ASN A 464 2.44 -15.41 -6.43
C ASN A 464 2.03 -16.68 -7.19
N GLU A 465 2.64 -16.90 -8.36
CA GLU A 465 2.36 -18.07 -9.22
C GLU A 465 2.70 -19.42 -8.58
N LYS A 466 3.55 -19.43 -7.54
CA LYS A 466 3.89 -20.62 -6.75
C LYS A 466 2.92 -20.86 -5.59
N GLY A 467 1.89 -20.02 -5.43
CA GLY A 467 0.96 -20.07 -4.31
C GLY A 467 1.53 -19.53 -3.00
N GLU A 468 2.65 -18.83 -3.01
CA GLU A 468 3.22 -18.20 -1.80
C GLU A 468 2.45 -16.92 -1.47
N ARG A 469 2.05 -16.70 -0.22
CA ARG A 469 1.36 -15.48 0.24
C ARG A 469 2.30 -14.29 0.38
N GLY A 470 1.74 -13.08 0.52
CA GLY A 470 2.50 -11.83 0.69
C GLY A 470 2.94 -11.17 -0.62
N TYR A 471 2.20 -11.46 -1.70
CA TYR A 471 2.37 -10.82 -3.01
C TYR A 471 1.03 -10.23 -3.47
N PRO A 472 0.53 -9.19 -2.78
CA PRO A 472 -0.74 -8.57 -3.16
C PRO A 472 -0.64 -7.90 -4.52
N ARG A 473 -1.72 -8.05 -5.30
CA ARG A 473 -1.98 -7.29 -6.52
C ARG A 473 -3.38 -6.75 -6.43
N PHE A 474 -3.59 -5.50 -6.77
CA PHE A 474 -4.93 -4.92 -6.82
C PHE A 474 -5.06 -4.00 -8.02
N GLU A 475 -6.30 -3.87 -8.49
CA GLU A 475 -6.64 -2.83 -9.46
C GLU A 475 -7.51 -1.77 -8.82
N TYR A 476 -7.36 -0.55 -9.31
CA TYR A 476 -8.21 0.57 -8.92
C TYR A 476 -8.40 1.51 -10.11
N SER A 477 -9.46 2.30 -10.04
CA SER A 477 -9.73 3.38 -11.00
C SER A 477 -10.39 4.55 -10.31
N LEU A 478 -10.02 5.76 -10.74
CA LEU A 478 -10.69 7.00 -10.39
C LEU A 478 -12.14 6.95 -10.91
N LEU A 479 -13.08 7.31 -10.05
CA LEU A 479 -14.48 7.47 -10.39
C LEU A 479 -14.70 8.88 -10.93
N ARG A 480 -15.30 8.96 -12.12
CA ARG A 480 -15.64 10.20 -12.83
C ARG A 480 -17.14 10.29 -13.01
#